data_AF-A0A1G5PR42-F1
#
_entry.id   AF-A0A1G5PR42-F1
#
_cell.length_a   1.000
_cell.length_b   1.000
_cell.length_c   1.000
_cell.angle_alpha   90.00
_cell.angle_beta   90.00
_cell.angle_gamma   90.00
#
_symmetry.space_group_name_H-M   'P 1'
#
loop_
_entity.id
_entity.type
_entity.pdbx_description
1 polymer ?
#
loop_
_entity_poly.entity_id
_entity_poly.type
_entity_poly.pdbx_seq_one_letter_code
_entity_poly.pdbx_strand_id
1 'polypeptide(L)'
;MAQKIDVRGIKVSVFSDKQDDYISLSDIAKYKDGDRSDYILQNWMRNRSTIEFIGLWEQLHNPDFNSIEFDGIKQEDMKTDVLLNSQNLRFA
;
A
#
# COMPACT_ATOMS: atom_id res chain seq x y z
N MET A 1 8.76 -5.95 16.60
CA MET A 1 9.23 -6.90 15.57
C MET A 1 8.03 -7.25 14.71
N ALA A 2 8.12 -7.21 13.39
CA ALA A 2 6.99 -7.58 12.52
C ALA A 2 6.75 -9.10 12.61
N GLN A 3 5.51 -9.50 12.86
CA GLN A 3 5.10 -10.90 12.79
C GLN A 3 5.04 -11.31 11.32
N LYS A 4 5.30 -12.58 11.00
CA LYS A 4 5.16 -13.07 9.62
C LYS A 4 4.11 -14.17 9.60
N ILE A 5 3.15 -14.04 8.70
CA ILE A 5 2.16 -15.08 8.44
C ILE A 5 2.50 -15.80 7.14
N ASP A 6 2.22 -17.10 7.10
CA ASP A 6 2.35 -17.88 5.88
C ASP A 6 1.04 -17.80 5.11
N VAL A 7 1.08 -17.18 3.93
CA VAL A 7 -0.05 -17.12 3.01
C VAL A 7 0.34 -17.92 1.78
N ARG A 8 -0.16 -19.15 1.69
CA ARG A 8 0.05 -20.05 0.53
C ARG A 8 1.54 -20.29 0.20
N GLY A 9 2.39 -20.44 1.21
CA GLY A 9 3.82 -20.70 1.07
C GLY A 9 4.70 -19.45 1.00
N ILE A 10 4.12 -18.25 1.15
CA ILE A 10 4.85 -16.99 1.13
C ILE A 10 4.69 -16.28 2.47
N LYS A 11 5.84 -15.87 3.03
CA LYS A 11 5.90 -15.15 4.30
C LYS A 11 5.54 -13.69 4.08
N VAL A 12 4.36 -13.30 4.51
CA VAL A 12 3.89 -11.92 4.46
C VAL A 12 4.13 -11.26 5.81
N SER A 13 4.75 -10.08 5.81
CA SER A 13 4.98 -9.32 7.03
C SER A 13 3.70 -8.66 7.50
N VAL A 14 3.34 -8.92 8.76
CA VAL A 14 2.25 -8.27 9.51
C VAL A 14 2.87 -7.30 10.51
N PHE A 15 2.46 -6.05 10.43
CA PHE A 15 2.85 -5.01 11.37
C PHE A 15 1.67 -4.75 12.29
N SER A 16 1.76 -5.16 13.54
CA SER A 16 0.77 -4.79 14.55
C SER A 16 1.20 -3.48 15.19
N ASP A 17 0.36 -2.45 15.10
CA ASP A 17 0.40 -1.31 16.02
C ASP A 17 -0.79 -1.40 16.98
N LYS A 18 -0.75 -0.67 18.09
CA LYS A 18 -1.58 -0.86 19.30
C LYS A 18 -3.10 -1.03 19.09
N GLN A 19 -3.65 -0.66 17.93
CA GLN A 19 -5.07 -0.81 17.60
C GLN A 19 -5.35 -1.72 16.40
N ASP A 20 -4.41 -1.91 15.46
CA ASP A 20 -4.68 -2.55 14.17
C ASP A 20 -3.50 -3.39 13.63
N ASP A 21 -3.84 -4.39 12.82
CA ASP A 21 -2.90 -5.27 12.14
C ASP A 21 -2.78 -4.90 10.66
N TYR A 22 -1.57 -4.58 10.22
CA TYR A 22 -1.29 -4.15 8.86
C TYR A 22 -0.57 -5.22 8.06
N ILE A 23 -0.89 -5.35 6.77
CA ILE A 23 -0.26 -6.30 5.87
C ILE A 23 0.62 -5.57 4.85
N SER A 24 1.84 -6.05 4.63
CA SER A 24 2.75 -5.48 3.63
C SER A 24 2.25 -5.67 2.19
N LEU A 25 1.90 -4.57 1.51
CA LEU A 25 1.53 -4.58 0.09
C LEU A 25 2.66 -5.07 -0.83
N SER A 26 3.92 -4.77 -0.47
CA SER A 26 5.08 -5.22 -1.24
C SER A 26 5.33 -6.71 -1.11
N ASP A 27 5.03 -7.31 0.05
CA ASP A 27 5.06 -8.77 0.20
C ASP A 27 3.91 -9.43 -0.57
N ILE A 28 2.73 -8.79 -0.67
CA ILE A 28 1.64 -9.26 -1.55
C ILE A 28 2.04 -9.17 -3.04
N ALA A 29 2.74 -8.12 -3.45
CA ALA A 29 3.24 -7.98 -4.81
C ALA A 29 4.26 -9.09 -5.14
N LYS A 30 5.19 -9.38 -4.22
CA LYS A 30 6.12 -10.52 -4.33
C LYS A 30 5.42 -11.87 -4.40
N TYR A 31 4.28 -12.02 -3.72
CA TYR A 31 3.46 -13.22 -3.85
C TYR A 31 2.92 -13.39 -5.28
N LYS A 32 2.50 -12.28 -5.91
CA LYS A 32 1.94 -12.30 -7.25
C LYS A 32 3.00 -12.55 -8.32
N ASP A 33 4.16 -11.91 -8.20
CA ASP A 33 5.35 -12.16 -9.02
C ASP A 33 6.57 -11.61 -8.29
N GLY A 34 7.51 -12.48 -7.89
CA GLY A 34 8.70 -12.07 -7.15
C GLY A 34 9.62 -11.16 -7.97
N ASP A 35 9.81 -11.51 -9.25
CA ASP A 35 10.75 -10.83 -10.16
C ASP A 35 10.20 -9.50 -10.68
N ARG A 36 8.86 -9.35 -10.72
CA ARG A 36 8.16 -8.15 -11.20
C ARG A 36 7.34 -7.45 -10.12
N SER A 37 7.68 -7.66 -8.85
CA SER A 37 6.95 -7.11 -7.71
C SER A 37 6.90 -5.58 -7.72
N ASP A 38 7.99 -4.93 -8.14
CA ASP A 38 8.09 -3.48 -8.35
C ASP A 38 7.14 -2.98 -9.44
N TYR A 39 7.07 -3.67 -10.57
CA TYR A 39 6.17 -3.35 -11.67
C TYR A 39 4.69 -3.53 -11.27
N ILE A 40 4.38 -4.58 -10.50
CA ILE A 40 3.03 -4.82 -9.97
C ILE A 40 2.61 -3.68 -9.03
N LEU A 41 3.49 -3.28 -8.11
CA LEU A 41 3.23 -2.16 -7.22
C LEU A 41 3.01 -0.86 -7.99
N GLN A 42 3.88 -0.56 -8.96
CA GLN A 42 3.72 0.61 -9.82
C GLN A 42 2.39 0.59 -10.57
N ASN A 43 1.97 -0.56 -11.09
CA ASN A 43 0.71 -0.68 -11.82
C ASN A 43 -0.51 -0.50 -10.91
N TRP A 44 -0.46 -1.00 -9.67
CA TRP A 44 -1.49 -0.74 -8.66
C TRP A 44 -1.56 0.73 -8.28
N MET A 45 -0.41 1.36 -8.02
CA MET A 45 -0.37 2.78 -7.66
C MET A 45 -0.72 3.70 -8.83
N ARG A 46 -0.53 3.30 -10.09
CA ARG A 46 -1.00 4.07 -11.27
C ARG A 46 -2.51 3.94 -11.51
N ASN A 47 -3.16 2.93 -10.94
CA ASN A 47 -4.58 2.72 -11.16
C ASN A 47 -5.39 3.61 -10.20
N ARG A 48 -6.05 4.62 -10.77
CA ARG A 48 -6.92 5.54 -10.01
C ARG A 48 -7.94 4.81 -9.15
N SER A 49 -8.55 3.72 -9.64
CA SER A 49 -9.51 2.94 -8.86
C SER A 49 -8.87 2.26 -7.64
N THR A 50 -7.60 1.86 -7.75
CA THR A 50 -6.83 1.30 -6.62
C THR A 50 -6.48 2.39 -5.61
N ILE A 51 -6.03 3.57 -6.06
CA ILE A 51 -5.77 4.71 -5.16
C ILE A 51 -7.05 5.14 -4.45
N GLU A 52 -8.18 5.28 -5.17
CA GLU A 52 -9.47 5.67 -4.58
C GLU A 52 -9.95 4.65 -3.55
N PHE A 53 -9.79 3.35 -3.83
CA PHE A 53 -10.12 2.29 -2.87
C PHE A 53 -9.27 2.39 -1.60
N ILE A 54 -7.94 2.53 -1.74
CA ILE A 54 -7.02 2.69 -0.61
C ILE A 54 -7.39 3.92 0.22
N GLY A 55 -7.67 5.04 -0.44
CA GLY A 55 -8.05 6.28 0.24
C GLY A 55 -9.36 6.17 1.02
N LEU A 56 -10.37 5.54 0.43
CA LEU A 56 -11.64 5.29 1.12
C LEU A 56 -11.43 4.37 2.33
N TRP A 57 -10.62 3.33 2.16
CA TRP A 57 -10.31 2.40 3.22
C TRP A 57 -9.60 3.10 4.39
N GLU A 58 -8.58 3.90 4.11
CA GLU A 58 -7.87 4.70 5.12
C GLU A 58 -8.81 5.71 5.81
N GLN A 59 -9.71 6.37 5.07
CA GLN A 59 -10.71 7.26 5.68
C GLN A 59 -11.63 6.55 6.68
N LEU A 60 -11.93 5.26 6.45
CA LEU A 60 -12.82 4.48 7.29
C LEU A 60 -12.11 3.90 8.52
N HIS A 61 -10.83 3.57 8.39
CA HIS A 61 -10.11 2.77 9.38
C HIS A 61 -8.97 3.51 10.08
N ASN A 62 -8.45 4.58 9.51
CA ASN A 62 -7.37 5.37 10.08
C ASN A 62 -7.91 6.74 10.57
N PRO A 63 -8.17 6.90 11.88
CA PRO A 63 -8.73 8.14 12.43
C PRO A 63 -7.78 9.35 12.29
N ASP A 64 -6.48 9.11 12.12
CA ASP A 64 -5.46 10.14 11.90
C ASP A 64 -5.19 10.41 10.41
N PHE A 65 -6.04 9.88 9.52
CA PHE A 65 -5.85 10.00 8.07
C PHE A 65 -5.82 11.45 7.58
N ASN A 66 -4.71 11.82 6.94
CA ASN A 66 -4.55 13.14 6.33
C ASN A 66 -5.18 13.19 4.92
N SER A 67 -6.48 13.40 4.88
CA SER A 67 -7.25 13.48 3.63
C SER A 67 -6.81 14.60 2.69
N ILE A 68 -6.26 15.70 3.24
CA ILE A 68 -5.81 16.86 2.46
C ILE A 68 -4.57 16.51 1.65
N GLU A 69 -3.56 15.91 2.30
CA GLU A 69 -2.34 15.46 1.62
C GLU A 69 -2.65 14.36 0.61
N PHE A 70 -3.55 13.44 0.96
CA PHE A 70 -3.98 12.37 0.07
C PHE A 70 -4.70 12.89 -1.19
N ASP A 71 -5.53 13.92 -1.08
CA ASP A 71 -6.15 14.57 -2.24
C ASP A 71 -5.12 15.30 -3.12
N GLY A 72 -3.98 15.71 -2.56
CA GLY A 72 -2.82 16.18 -3.31
C GLY A 72 -2.22 15.07 -4.17
N ILE A 73 -1.99 13.89 -3.58
CA ILE A 73 -1.45 12.70 -4.28
C ILE A 73 -2.40 12.28 -5.44
N LYS A 74 -3.71 12.23 -5.19
CA LYS A 74 -4.71 11.96 -6.24
C LYS A 74 -4.62 12.91 -7.44
N GLN A 75 -4.29 14.18 -7.18
CA GLN A 75 -4.18 15.21 -8.22
C GLN A 75 -2.82 15.20 -8.93
N GLU A 76 -1.74 14.86 -8.24
CA GLU A 76 -0.40 14.73 -8.83
C GLU A 76 -0.26 13.49 -9.72
N ASP A 77 -0.89 12.37 -9.35
CA ASP A 77 -0.98 11.16 -10.19
C ASP A 77 -1.74 11.42 -11.50
N MET A 78 -2.54 12.49 -11.58
CA MET A 78 -3.20 12.94 -12.80
C MET A 78 -2.32 13.82 -13.71
N LYS A 79 -1.11 14.23 -13.28
CA LYS A 79 -0.27 15.14 -14.09
C LYS A 79 1.14 14.68 -14.42
N THR A 80 1.82 13.84 -13.66
CA THR A 80 3.16 13.37 -14.06
C THR A 80 3.65 12.24 -13.15
N ASP A 81 4.37 11.26 -13.71
CA ASP A 81 5.09 10.19 -13.00
C ASP A 81 5.71 10.68 -11.67
N VAL A 82 5.01 10.49 -10.54
CA VAL A 82 5.62 10.62 -9.22
C VAL A 82 6.16 9.25 -8.84
N LEU A 83 7.48 9.17 -8.72
CA LEU A 83 8.21 8.01 -8.22
C LEU A 83 7.79 7.74 -6.76
N LEU A 84 6.71 6.98 -6.57
CA LEU A 84 6.41 6.33 -5.30
C LEU A 84 7.46 5.24 -5.08
N ASN A 85 8.61 5.67 -4.54
CA ASN A 85 9.71 4.80 -4.19
C ASN A 85 9.23 3.78 -3.15
N SER A 86 9.48 2.50 -3.44
CA SER A 86 9.11 1.28 -2.70
C SER A 86 9.49 1.21 -1.20
N GLN A 87 10.02 2.28 -0.61
CA GLN A 87 10.63 2.27 0.70
C GLN A 87 9.70 2.69 1.85
N ASN A 88 8.51 3.28 1.60
CA ASN A 88 7.68 3.82 2.71
C ASN A 88 6.15 3.74 2.52
N LEU A 89 5.63 2.78 1.77
CA LEU A 89 4.18 2.51 1.80
C LEU A 89 3.88 1.53 2.95
N ARG A 90 3.65 2.09 4.13
CA ARG A 90 2.95 1.41 5.22
C ARG A 90 1.48 1.79 5.07
N PHE A 91 0.68 0.87 4.57
CA PHE A 91 -0.76 0.98 4.72
C PHE A 91 -1.09 0.66 6.17
N ALA A 92 -1.87 1.53 6.77
CA ALA A 92 -2.50 1.23 8.04
C ALA A 92 -3.67 0.29 7.80
#